data_AF-A0A382BSG7-F1
#
_entry.id   AF-A0A382BSG7-F1
#
_cell.length_a   1.000
_cell.length_b   1.000
_cell.length_c   1.000
_cell.angle_alpha   90.00
_cell.angle_beta   90.00
_cell.angle_gamma   90.00
#
_symmetry.space_group_name_H-M   'P 1'
#
loop_
_entity.id
_entity.type
_entity.pdbx_description
1 polymer ?
#
loop_
_entity_poly.entity_id
_entity_poly.type
_entity_poly.pdbx_seq_one_letter_code
_entity_poly.pdbx_strand_id
1 'polypeptide(L)'
;MFLFGQEIPDLEGVYERVSLINLTTGQALDPTQRGLLMMAHGYYSMMTIKPDRPMLEQGKRPEDLPKDDQITFLQEWLKLNAHTGPYEVEGDTLIWHRDLSENPREVGTVSRLPYLFRNNLLVIHFNLSNGSRWEWTWRKIR
;
A
#
# COMPACT_ATOMS: atom_id res chain seq x y z
N MET A 1 -4.19 29.93 24.68
CA MET A 1 -2.78 29.91 24.24
C MET A 1 -2.61 28.66 23.40
N PHE A 2 -2.67 28.80 22.08
CA PHE A 2 -2.53 27.67 21.15
C PHE A 2 -1.04 27.39 20.98
N LEU A 3 -0.63 26.14 21.21
CA LEU A 3 0.75 25.70 21.05
C LEU A 3 1.09 25.58 19.56
N PHE A 4 2.33 25.95 19.28
CA PHE A 4 2.93 26.20 17.97
C PHE A 4 2.90 24.99 17.04
N GLY A 5 2.91 25.30 15.74
CA GLY A 5 2.90 24.36 14.63
C GLY A 5 3.90 23.22 14.78
N GLN A 6 3.38 22.02 14.86
CA GLN A 6 4.08 20.87 14.30
C GLN A 6 4.18 21.14 12.80
N GLU A 7 5.40 21.38 12.30
CA GLU A 7 5.65 21.24 10.87
C GLU A 7 5.20 19.83 10.49
N ILE A 8 4.11 19.73 9.72
CA ILE A 8 3.69 18.47 9.14
C ILE A 8 4.81 18.10 8.16
N PRO A 9 5.55 16.99 8.40
CA PRO A 9 6.65 16.64 7.53
C PRO A 9 6.13 16.44 6.10
N ASP A 10 6.88 16.96 5.13
CA ASP A 10 6.52 16.85 3.72
C ASP A 10 6.49 15.38 3.27
N LEU A 11 5.26 14.86 3.16
CA LEU A 11 4.97 13.53 2.64
C LEU A 11 5.00 13.47 1.12
N GLU A 12 5.10 14.59 0.40
CA GLU A 12 5.20 14.55 -1.05
C GLU A 12 6.50 13.87 -1.47
N GLY A 13 6.42 13.02 -2.50
CA GLY A 13 7.57 12.34 -3.05
C GLY A 13 7.25 10.99 -3.64
N VAL A 14 8.32 10.35 -4.09
CA VAL A 14 8.29 8.98 -4.59
C VAL A 14 9.07 8.11 -3.62
N TYR A 15 8.50 6.99 -3.24
CA TYR A 15 9.04 6.09 -2.24
C TYR A 15 9.15 4.67 -2.77
N GLU A 16 10.23 3.98 -2.41
CA GLU A 16 10.36 2.55 -2.61
C GLU A 16 10.04 1.78 -1.31
N ARG A 17 9.43 0.60 -1.44
CA ARG A 17 9.17 -0.27 -0.29
C ARG A 17 10.48 -0.80 0.27
N VAL A 18 10.66 -0.67 1.58
CA VAL A 18 11.76 -1.28 2.34
C VAL A 18 11.33 -2.59 2.98
N SER A 19 10.19 -2.59 3.69
CA SER A 19 9.72 -3.78 4.40
C SER A 19 8.22 -3.72 4.68
N LEU A 20 7.62 -4.89 4.93
CA LEU A 20 6.31 -5.04 5.52
C LEU A 20 6.41 -6.10 6.62
N ILE A 21 6.23 -5.70 7.88
CA ILE A 21 6.45 -6.56 9.04
C ILE A 21 5.15 -6.68 9.82
N ASN A 22 4.76 -7.92 10.12
CA ASN A 22 3.68 -8.19 11.05
C ASN A 22 4.21 -7.97 12.47
N LEU A 23 3.76 -6.93 13.16
CA LEU A 23 4.21 -6.60 14.51
C LEU A 23 3.68 -7.58 15.57
N THR A 24 2.63 -8.35 15.26
CA THR A 24 2.11 -9.38 16.16
C THR A 24 3.00 -10.63 16.19
N THR A 25 3.61 -10.99 15.05
CA THR A 25 4.40 -12.23 14.91
C THR A 25 5.90 -12.00 14.68
N GLY A 26 6.31 -10.77 14.34
CA GLY A 26 7.66 -10.43 13.89
C GLY A 26 7.97 -10.88 12.45
N GLN A 27 7.04 -11.52 11.76
CA GLN A 27 7.28 -12.05 10.41
C GLN A 27 7.28 -10.92 9.36
N ALA A 28 8.34 -10.85 8.56
CA ALA A 28 8.35 -10.04 7.35
C ALA A 28 7.57 -10.74 6.23
N LEU A 29 6.63 -10.04 5.60
CA LEU A 29 5.94 -10.55 4.42
C LEU A 29 6.80 -10.32 3.18
N ASP A 30 7.06 -11.42 2.47
CA ASP A 30 7.79 -11.50 1.20
C ASP A 30 8.82 -10.38 0.97
N PRO A 31 10.07 -10.55 1.45
CA PRO A 31 11.11 -9.55 1.27
C PRO A 31 11.49 -9.33 -0.21
N THR A 32 11.02 -10.19 -1.12
CA THR A 32 11.29 -10.06 -2.56
C THR A 32 10.30 -9.13 -3.27
N GLN A 33 9.14 -8.84 -2.67
CA GLN A 33 8.18 -7.88 -3.23
C GLN A 33 8.78 -6.49 -3.33
N ARG A 34 8.63 -5.88 -4.51
CA ARG A 34 8.96 -4.47 -4.75
C ARG A 34 7.71 -3.63 -4.54
N GLY A 35 7.89 -2.36 -4.20
CA GLY A 35 6.78 -1.44 -4.11
C GLY A 35 7.16 -0.02 -4.44
N LEU A 36 6.18 0.72 -4.96
CA LEU A 36 6.24 2.13 -5.28
C LEU A 36 5.08 2.82 -4.59
N LEU A 37 5.37 3.87 -3.83
CA LEU A 37 4.38 4.80 -3.30
C LEU A 37 4.70 6.18 -3.84
N MET A 38 3.75 6.81 -4.50
CA MET A 38 3.84 8.19 -4.96
C MET A 38 2.82 8.99 -4.17
N MET A 39 3.23 10.14 -3.63
CA MET A 39 2.38 11.08 -2.94
C MET A 39 2.66 12.47 -3.52
N ALA A 40 1.66 13.11 -4.10
CA ALA A 40 1.83 14.43 -4.71
C ALA A 40 0.48 15.15 -4.76
N HIS A 41 0.48 16.43 -4.39
CA HIS A 41 -0.66 17.35 -4.56
C HIS A 41 -1.97 16.82 -3.97
N GLY A 42 -1.89 16.15 -2.81
CA GLY A 42 -3.06 15.58 -2.13
C GLY A 42 -3.56 14.25 -2.73
N TYR A 43 -2.83 13.64 -3.66
CA TYR A 43 -3.13 12.32 -4.22
C TYR A 43 -2.00 11.34 -3.97
N TYR A 44 -2.36 10.08 -3.78
CA TYR A 44 -1.40 9.00 -3.63
C TYR A 44 -1.69 7.86 -4.61
N SER A 45 -0.64 7.16 -5.01
CA SER A 45 -0.72 5.90 -5.75
C SER A 45 0.28 4.93 -5.15
N MET A 46 -0.20 3.76 -4.74
CA MET A 46 0.60 2.75 -4.09
C MET A 46 0.46 1.44 -4.83
N MET A 47 1.59 0.78 -5.08
CA MET A 47 1.62 -0.58 -5.58
C MET A 47 2.73 -1.38 -4.89
N THR A 48 2.42 -2.63 -4.52
CA THR A 48 3.40 -3.68 -4.26
C THR A 48 3.16 -4.87 -5.15
N ILE A 49 4.25 -5.44 -5.65
CA ILE A 49 4.21 -6.47 -6.68
C ILE A 49 5.38 -7.44 -6.47
N LYS A 50 5.12 -8.72 -6.73
CA LYS A 50 6.19 -9.72 -6.82
C LYS A 50 6.91 -9.60 -8.18
N PRO A 51 8.24 -9.37 -8.22
CA PRO A 51 8.94 -9.13 -9.49
C PRO A 51 8.92 -10.30 -10.47
N ASP A 52 8.86 -11.53 -9.94
CA ASP A 52 8.79 -12.78 -10.70
C ASP A 52 7.34 -13.17 -11.03
N ARG A 53 6.35 -12.28 -10.85
CA ARG A 53 4.99 -12.59 -11.25
C ARG A 53 4.94 -12.84 -12.77
N PRO A 54 4.18 -13.85 -13.24
CA PRO A 54 3.94 -14.04 -14.66
C PRO A 54 3.34 -12.78 -15.29
N MET A 55 3.79 -12.46 -16.50
CA MET A 55 3.16 -11.41 -17.27
C MET A 55 1.77 -11.88 -17.70
N LEU A 56 0.74 -11.11 -17.35
CA LEU A 56 -0.61 -11.37 -17.85
C LEU A 56 -0.65 -10.95 -19.31
N GLU A 57 -1.00 -11.87 -20.20
CA GLU A 57 -1.14 -11.55 -21.62
C GLU A 57 -2.31 -10.57 -21.81
N GLN A 58 -2.07 -9.54 -22.62
CA GLN A 58 -3.06 -8.52 -22.92
C GLN A 58 -4.32 -9.15 -23.54
N GLY A 59 -5.49 -8.81 -23.01
CA GLY A 59 -6.78 -9.28 -23.53
C GLY A 59 -7.21 -10.66 -23.05
N LYS A 60 -6.39 -11.39 -22.27
CA LYS A 60 -6.87 -12.61 -21.59
C LYS A 60 -7.82 -12.23 -20.47
N ARG A 61 -9.04 -12.75 -20.52
CA ARG A 61 -10.02 -12.64 -19.44
C ARG A 61 -10.16 -13.98 -18.73
N PRO A 62 -10.39 -14.01 -17.41
CA PRO A 62 -10.63 -15.26 -16.69
C PRO A 62 -11.73 -16.09 -17.33
N GLU A 63 -12.79 -15.46 -17.85
CA GLU A 63 -13.93 -16.16 -18.44
C GLU A 63 -13.58 -16.93 -19.72
N ASP A 64 -12.47 -16.58 -20.37
CA ASP A 64 -11.98 -17.25 -21.59
C ASP A 64 -11.11 -18.49 -21.27
N LEU A 65 -10.82 -18.77 -19.99
CA LEU A 65 -9.97 -19.88 -19.54
C LEU A 65 -10.80 -21.06 -18.98
N PRO A 66 -10.29 -22.31 -19.04
CA PRO A 66 -10.85 -23.44 -18.29
C PRO A 66 -10.95 -23.13 -16.79
N LYS A 67 -11.99 -23.61 -16.10
CA LYS A 67 -12.29 -23.27 -14.70
C LYS A 67 -11.07 -23.38 -13.75
N ASP A 68 -10.26 -24.42 -13.89
CA ASP A 68 -9.08 -24.63 -13.04
C ASP A 68 -8.01 -23.57 -13.30
N ASP A 69 -7.82 -23.19 -14.57
CA ASP A 69 -6.89 -22.14 -14.98
C ASP A 69 -7.39 -20.73 -14.61
N GLN A 70 -8.71 -20.54 -14.46
CA GLN A 70 -9.27 -19.28 -13.94
C GLN A 70 -8.79 -18.99 -12.53
N ILE A 71 -8.77 -20.02 -11.67
CA ILE A 71 -8.33 -19.87 -10.29
C ILE A 71 -6.86 -19.49 -10.25
N THR A 72 -6.00 -20.18 -11.01
CA THR A 72 -4.57 -19.84 -11.10
C THR A 72 -4.38 -18.43 -11.66
N PHE A 73 -5.10 -18.07 -12.72
CA PHE A 73 -5.05 -16.72 -13.29
C PHE A 73 -5.42 -15.65 -12.26
N LEU A 74 -6.49 -15.85 -11.48
CA LEU A 74 -6.92 -14.93 -10.42
C LEU A 74 -5.95 -14.91 -9.23
N GLN A 75 -5.30 -16.03 -8.90
CA GLN A 75 -4.27 -16.08 -7.85
C GLN A 75 -3.04 -15.24 -8.22
N GLU A 76 -2.71 -15.10 -9.50
CA GLU A 76 -1.62 -14.21 -9.94
C GLU A 76 -1.96 -12.72 -9.71
N TRP A 77 -3.24 -12.35 -9.80
CA TRP A 77 -3.70 -11.01 -9.43
C TRP A 77 -3.56 -10.74 -7.92
N LEU A 78 -3.72 -11.76 -7.07
CA LEU A 78 -3.51 -11.63 -5.61
C LEU A 78 -2.05 -11.35 -5.23
N LYS A 79 -1.10 -11.48 -6.16
CA LYS A 79 0.33 -11.10 -5.95
C LYS A 79 0.58 -9.61 -6.17
N LEU A 80 -0.47 -8.85 -6.47
CA LEU A 80 -0.49 -7.40 -6.54
C LEU A 80 -1.32 -6.87 -5.37
N ASN A 81 -0.86 -5.80 -4.75
CA ASN A 81 -1.67 -4.91 -3.94
C ASN A 81 -1.47 -3.51 -4.52
N ALA A 82 -2.52 -2.88 -5.04
CA ALA A 82 -2.42 -1.64 -5.79
C ALA A 82 -3.68 -0.81 -5.66
N HIS A 83 -3.55 0.38 -5.07
CA HIS A 83 -4.67 1.27 -4.87
C HIS A 83 -4.23 2.74 -4.90
N THR A 84 -5.13 3.63 -5.25
CA THR A 84 -4.86 5.05 -5.45
C THR A 84 -6.08 5.90 -5.15
N GLY A 85 -5.84 7.15 -4.80
CA GLY A 85 -6.87 8.17 -4.60
C GLY A 85 -6.34 9.35 -3.80
N PRO A 86 -7.22 10.20 -3.25
CA PRO A 86 -6.83 11.31 -2.40
C PRO A 86 -6.20 10.87 -1.08
N TYR A 87 -5.32 11.69 -0.52
CA TYR A 87 -4.88 11.56 0.87
C TYR A 87 -4.96 12.88 1.63
N GLU A 88 -5.13 12.76 2.94
CA GLU A 88 -5.09 13.85 3.90
C GLU A 88 -4.16 13.50 5.07
N VAL A 89 -3.73 14.52 5.81
CA VAL A 89 -2.89 14.34 7.01
C VAL A 89 -3.53 15.04 8.19
N GLU A 90 -3.84 14.26 9.23
CA GLU A 90 -4.34 14.74 10.51
C GLU A 90 -3.30 14.41 11.59
N GLY A 91 -2.37 15.33 11.86
CA GLY A 91 -1.28 15.12 12.82
C GLY A 91 -0.38 13.94 12.42
N ASP A 92 -0.38 12.88 13.23
CA ASP A 92 0.36 11.63 13.02
C ASP A 92 -0.44 10.56 12.25
N THR A 93 -1.60 10.93 11.69
CA THR A 93 -2.47 10.02 10.96
C THR A 93 -2.54 10.42 9.49
N LEU A 94 -2.19 9.47 8.62
CA LEU A 94 -2.37 9.53 7.17
C LEU A 94 -3.73 8.94 6.82
N ILE A 95 -4.54 9.69 6.08
CA ILE A 95 -5.88 9.27 5.67
C ILE A 95 -5.85 8.99 4.18
N TRP A 96 -6.22 7.78 3.77
CA TRP A 96 -6.28 7.37 2.37
C TRP A 96 -7.72 7.13 1.94
N HIS A 97 -8.13 7.80 0.87
CA HIS A 97 -9.40 7.61 0.20
C HIS A 97 -9.16 6.74 -1.04
N ARG A 98 -9.73 5.53 -1.07
CA ARG A 98 -9.45 4.55 -2.12
C ARG A 98 -10.43 4.71 -3.28
N ASP A 99 -10.14 5.62 -4.20
CA ASP A 99 -10.95 5.78 -5.41
C ASP A 99 -10.82 4.57 -6.34
N LEU A 100 -9.64 3.96 -6.39
CA LEU A 100 -9.36 2.73 -7.12
C LEU A 100 -8.58 1.74 -6.25
N SER A 101 -8.87 0.45 -6.41
CA SER A 101 -8.24 -0.64 -5.67
C SER A 101 -8.24 -1.92 -6.49
N GLU A 102 -7.19 -2.74 -6.37
CA GLU A 102 -7.15 -4.09 -6.95
C GLU A 102 -8.19 -5.02 -6.31
N ASN A 103 -8.58 -4.72 -5.06
CA ASN A 103 -9.70 -5.34 -4.38
C ASN A 103 -10.96 -4.46 -4.54
N PRO A 104 -11.93 -4.83 -5.38
CA PRO A 104 -13.13 -4.02 -5.63
C PRO A 104 -13.96 -3.73 -4.37
N ARG A 105 -13.83 -4.55 -3.32
CA ARG A 105 -14.52 -4.34 -2.04
C ARG A 105 -13.96 -3.17 -1.22
N GLU A 106 -12.77 -2.70 -1.57
CA GLU A 106 -12.09 -1.60 -0.88
C GLU A 106 -12.24 -0.25 -1.62
N VAL A 107 -12.86 -0.25 -2.80
CA VAL A 107 -13.18 0.98 -3.53
C VAL A 107 -14.20 1.81 -2.73
N GLY A 108 -13.94 3.11 -2.61
CA GLY A 108 -14.71 4.05 -1.82
C GLY A 108 -14.47 3.98 -0.31
N THR A 109 -13.58 3.10 0.17
CA THR A 109 -13.26 3.01 1.59
C THR A 109 -12.22 4.05 2.01
N VAL A 110 -12.20 4.36 3.30
CA VAL A 110 -11.25 5.28 3.92
C VAL A 110 -10.37 4.52 4.90
N SER A 111 -9.06 4.61 4.76
CA SER A 111 -8.08 4.05 5.69
C SER A 111 -7.49 5.17 6.55
N ARG A 112 -7.44 4.97 7.86
CA ARG A 112 -6.75 5.87 8.81
C ARG A 112 -5.51 5.15 9.32
N LEU A 113 -4.35 5.70 8.99
CA LEU A 113 -3.07 5.03 9.06
C LEU A 113 -2.12 5.86 9.93
N PRO A 114 -1.91 5.49 11.20
CA PRO A 114 -0.86 6.11 12.00
C PRO A 114 0.47 6.00 11.27
N TYR A 115 1.25 7.08 11.23
CA TYR A 115 2.55 7.09 10.58
C TYR A 115 3.57 7.87 11.40
N LEU A 116 4.84 7.59 11.15
CA LEU A 116 5.95 8.34 11.69
C LEU A 116 7.14 8.30 10.75
N PHE A 117 8.08 9.21 10.95
CA PHE A 117 9.40 9.12 10.33
C PHE A 117 10.40 8.50 11.30
N ARG A 118 11.08 7.42 10.87
CA ARG A 118 12.15 6.75 11.62
C ARG A 118 13.41 6.72 10.75
N ASN A 119 14.45 7.46 11.12
CA ASN A 119 15.71 7.53 10.36
C ASN A 119 15.50 7.85 8.87
N ASN A 120 14.70 8.88 8.56
CA ASN A 120 14.29 9.27 7.20
C ASN A 120 13.48 8.23 6.42
N LEU A 121 12.97 7.19 7.08
CA LEU A 121 12.01 6.25 6.50
C LEU A 121 10.60 6.64 6.92
N LEU A 122 9.68 6.64 5.97
CA LEU A 122 8.25 6.74 6.25
C LEU A 122 7.78 5.38 6.74
N VAL A 123 7.23 5.34 7.94
CA VAL A 123 6.73 4.13 8.58
C VAL A 123 5.22 4.29 8.77
N ILE A 124 4.45 3.45 8.12
CA ILE A 124 2.97 3.45 8.16
C ILE A 124 2.51 2.21 8.93
N HIS A 125 1.59 2.40 9.88
CA HIS A 125 0.99 1.32 10.65
C HIS A 125 -0.46 1.09 10.23
N PHE A 126 -0.88 -0.17 10.20
CA PHE A 126 -2.28 -0.53 9.95
C PHE A 126 -2.64 -1.84 10.64
N ASN A 127 -3.95 -2.06 10.79
CA ASN A 127 -4.52 -3.30 11.29
C ASN A 127 -5.36 -3.95 10.19
N LEU A 128 -5.28 -5.27 10.09
CA LEU A 128 -6.20 -6.05 9.26
C LEU A 128 -7.39 -6.54 10.10
N SER A 129 -8.47 -6.94 9.42
CA SER A 129 -9.71 -7.43 10.06
C SER A 129 -9.49 -8.66 10.95
N ASN A 130 -8.44 -9.43 10.71
CA ASN A 130 -8.03 -10.56 11.54
C ASN A 130 -7.29 -10.13 12.84
N GLY A 131 -7.20 -8.83 13.13
CA GLY A 131 -6.55 -8.28 14.32
C GLY A 131 -5.02 -8.16 14.23
N SER A 132 -4.41 -8.58 13.12
CA SER A 132 -2.96 -8.43 12.95
C SER A 132 -2.57 -6.97 12.74
N ARG A 133 -1.47 -6.57 13.38
CA ARG A 133 -0.89 -5.23 13.27
C ARG A 133 0.35 -5.26 12.39
N TRP A 134 0.49 -4.27 11.52
CA TRP A 134 1.54 -4.23 10.51
C TRP A 134 2.32 -2.92 10.57
N GLU A 135 3.61 -3.01 10.22
CA GLU A 135 4.51 -1.89 9.98
C GLU A 135 4.99 -1.95 8.53
N TRP A 136 4.70 -0.89 7.77
CA TRP A 136 5.07 -0.75 6.37
C TRP A 136 6.09 0.37 6.22
N THR A 137 7.32 0.01 5.89
CA THR A 137 8.43 0.95 5.82
C THR A 137 8.74 1.30 4.37
N TRP A 138 8.91 2.60 4.12
CA TRP A 138 9.14 3.20 2.82
C TRP A 138 10.33 4.14 2.86
N ARG A 139 11.12 4.17 1.79
CA ARG A 139 12.27 5.07 1.63
C ARG A 139 11.98 6.06 0.51
N LYS A 140 12.12 7.36 0.76
CA LYS A 140 12.00 8.40 -0.26
C LYS A 140 13.16 8.25 -1.26
N ILE A 141 12.83 8.23 -2.55
CA ILE A 141 13.77 8.13 -3.67
C ILE A 141 13.72 9.37 -4.58
N ARG A 142 12.65 10.17 -4.52
CA ARG A 142 12.52 11.49 -5.16
C ARG A 142 11.64 12.40 -4.31
#